data_AF-A0A7J3BQ24-F1
#
_entry.id   AF-A0A7J3BQ24-F1
#
_cell.length_a   1.000
_cell.length_b   1.000
_cell.length_c   1.000
_cell.angle_alpha   90.00
_cell.angle_beta   90.00
_cell.angle_gamma   90.00
#
_symmetry.space_group_name_H-M   'P 1'
#
loop_
_entity.id
_entity.type
_entity.pdbx_description
1 polymer ?
#
loop_
_entity_poly.entity_id
_entity_poly.type
_entity_poly.pdbx_seq_one_letter_code
_entity_poly.pdbx_strand_id
1 'polypeptide(L)'
;MEDKEKLILGLAIVVLIIAVAISLPGASNKQNNTATVNPIEVEGKKIIYDTIRFGYDVDNYTYGFSENVNGYEQQFLLIKNGDDYYVKIDDQIGLKEIYFVGNQTFLCVDYAGRKECSETTNINDSRLAKYYTYLKSRFFDKQMIEKESAMFDNLFTKKYVVIKNVSDSTIDGVKCRLVEYAMDYNNMSVSEAASYGISLDMPKHFDWEICQTPKLPIYKSFVYTYKGVEYEYTLKAKELSEAREIAKPENLSEGAYSLLIDEMQAQGSLSNCFSMNTTEKEKCISKTAFEYAMPELCKLAGNQSDACIVRLVPFVKDEGLCAEVKSTDFKDDCYIEMAGATKNSSYCEKVRAEAKVEQCLEAAKIKNETTETTTGFNNSSANTTNTTNETAATNETGITNESNTSGNASGSESNKSNEIAKKILEQLEKEENTS
;
A
#
# COMPACT_ATOMS: atom_id res chain seq x y z
N MET A 1 -12.31 -2.39 8.24
CA MET A 1 -11.31 -1.82 7.30
C MET A 1 -11.78 -0.49 6.70
N GLU A 2 -13.06 -0.40 6.33
CA GLU A 2 -13.62 0.61 5.41
C GLU A 2 -13.22 2.09 5.57
N ASP A 3 -13.05 2.64 6.78
CA ASP A 3 -12.95 4.11 6.93
C ASP A 3 -11.53 4.68 6.79
N LYS A 4 -10.47 3.89 7.03
CA LYS A 4 -9.09 4.35 6.76
C LYS A 4 -8.72 4.23 5.28
N GLU A 5 -9.16 3.16 4.62
CA GLU A 5 -8.93 2.95 3.20
C GLU A 5 -9.63 4.03 2.35
N LYS A 6 -10.82 4.49 2.75
CA LYS A 6 -11.50 5.65 2.14
C LYS A 6 -10.67 6.94 2.21
N LEU A 7 -9.78 7.12 3.19
CA LEU A 7 -8.95 8.33 3.30
C LEU A 7 -7.78 8.28 2.29
N ILE A 8 -7.04 7.17 2.25
CA ILE A 8 -5.89 6.98 1.34
C ILE A 8 -6.37 6.86 -0.11
N LEU A 9 -7.38 6.02 -0.36
CA LEU A 9 -7.99 5.90 -1.68
C LEU A 9 -8.78 7.16 -2.07
N GLY A 10 -9.25 7.94 -1.09
CA GLY A 10 -9.88 9.25 -1.31
C GLY A 10 -8.91 10.25 -1.92
N LEU A 11 -7.74 10.43 -1.30
CA LEU A 11 -6.65 11.27 -1.85
C LEU A 11 -6.24 10.85 -3.27
N ALA A 12 -6.38 9.56 -3.61
CA ALA A 12 -6.12 9.03 -4.94
C ALA A 12 -7.28 9.19 -5.97
N ILE A 13 -8.54 9.33 -5.52
CA ILE A 13 -9.74 9.33 -6.39
C ILE A 13 -10.31 10.75 -6.64
N VAL A 14 -9.92 11.76 -5.85
CA VAL A 14 -10.41 13.16 -5.87
C VAL A 14 -10.36 13.88 -7.25
N VAL A 15 -9.68 13.33 -8.26
CA VAL A 15 -9.62 13.87 -9.63
C VAL A 15 -10.96 13.77 -10.38
N LEU A 16 -11.73 12.70 -10.18
CA LEU A 16 -12.92 12.38 -10.99
C LEU A 16 -14.23 12.70 -10.25
N ILE A 17 -15.00 13.69 -10.74
CA ILE A 17 -16.49 13.75 -10.88
C ILE A 17 -17.03 15.22 -10.94
N ILE A 18 -18.03 15.44 -11.83
CA ILE A 18 -18.81 16.67 -12.16
C ILE A 18 -18.05 17.91 -12.68
N ALA A 19 -18.50 18.41 -13.83
CA ALA A 19 -18.32 19.80 -14.29
C ALA A 19 -19.70 20.43 -14.59
N VAL A 20 -20.03 21.59 -14.01
CA VAL A 20 -21.25 22.36 -14.31
C VAL A 20 -20.98 23.88 -14.25
N ALA A 21 -21.32 24.56 -15.35
CA ALA A 21 -21.62 25.99 -15.53
C ALA A 21 -20.91 27.06 -14.66
N ILE A 22 -19.99 27.81 -15.28
CA ILE A 22 -19.58 29.16 -14.82
C ILE A 22 -20.39 30.21 -15.60
N SER A 23 -21.11 31.08 -14.89
CA SER A 23 -21.77 32.26 -15.46
C SER A 23 -20.93 33.53 -15.23
N LEU A 24 -20.73 34.32 -16.29
CA LEU A 24 -19.89 35.53 -16.25
C LEU A 24 -20.60 36.70 -15.53
N PRO A 25 -19.99 37.34 -14.51
CA PRO A 25 -20.48 38.60 -13.94
C PRO A 25 -19.98 39.83 -14.73
N GLY A 26 -20.79 40.89 -14.75
CA GLY A 26 -20.51 42.11 -15.51
C GLY A 26 -19.42 43.01 -14.91
N ALA A 27 -18.89 43.93 -15.73
CA ALA A 27 -17.81 44.83 -15.36
C ALA A 27 -18.23 45.90 -14.32
N SER A 28 -17.58 45.89 -13.16
CA SER A 28 -17.63 46.99 -12.19
C SER A 28 -16.34 47.82 -12.22
N ASN A 29 -16.48 49.14 -12.12
CA ASN A 29 -15.38 50.07 -12.32
C ASN A 29 -14.50 50.15 -11.06
N LYS A 30 -13.29 49.56 -11.09
CA LYS A 30 -12.38 49.50 -9.94
C LYS A 30 -11.44 50.71 -9.91
N GLN A 31 -11.31 51.34 -8.74
CA GLN A 31 -10.22 52.29 -8.48
C GLN A 31 -8.88 51.55 -8.38
N ASN A 32 -7.85 52.06 -9.06
CA ASN A 32 -6.51 51.48 -9.10
C ASN A 32 -5.71 51.79 -7.82
N ASN A 33 -6.07 51.14 -6.71
CA ASN A 33 -5.18 51.03 -5.56
C ASN A 33 -4.13 49.94 -5.84
N THR A 34 -2.99 50.35 -6.38
CA THR A 34 -1.85 49.47 -6.69
C THR A 34 -1.18 48.99 -5.39
N ALA A 35 -1.74 47.95 -4.77
CA ALA A 35 -1.12 47.32 -3.62
C ALA A 35 0.25 46.72 -4.01
N THR A 36 1.29 47.04 -3.25
CA THR A 36 2.63 46.47 -3.44
C THR A 36 2.58 44.97 -3.19
N VAL A 37 2.65 44.18 -4.28
CA VAL A 37 2.60 42.72 -4.20
C VAL A 37 3.88 42.21 -3.54
N ASN A 38 3.77 41.27 -2.60
CA ASN A 38 4.91 40.67 -1.91
C ASN A 38 5.75 39.84 -2.90
N PRO A 39 7.05 40.13 -3.11
CA PRO A 39 7.90 39.37 -4.03
C PRO A 39 7.95 37.86 -3.72
N ILE A 40 7.96 37.50 -2.44
CA ILE A 40 7.97 36.09 -1.96
C ILE A 40 6.68 35.38 -2.40
N GLU A 41 5.54 36.07 -2.36
CA GLU A 41 4.25 35.52 -2.78
C GLU A 41 4.21 35.29 -4.31
N VAL A 42 4.80 36.20 -5.09
CA VAL A 42 4.89 36.07 -6.56
C VAL A 42 5.81 34.91 -6.95
N GLU A 43 6.98 34.80 -6.31
CA GLU A 43 7.94 33.72 -6.60
C GLU A 43 7.39 32.35 -6.18
N GLY A 44 6.84 32.23 -4.97
CA GLY A 44 6.28 30.98 -4.45
C GLY A 44 5.09 30.51 -5.28
N LYS A 45 4.21 31.42 -5.70
CA LYS A 45 3.14 31.14 -6.67
C LYS A 45 3.70 30.56 -7.96
N LYS A 46 4.69 31.21 -8.58
CA LYS A 46 5.30 30.75 -9.84
C LYS A 46 5.80 29.32 -9.73
N ILE A 47 6.57 29.01 -8.68
CA ILE A 47 7.14 27.66 -8.45
C ILE A 47 6.05 26.60 -8.27
N ILE A 48 4.96 26.94 -7.57
CA ILE A 48 3.79 26.05 -7.41
C ILE A 48 3.12 25.80 -8.78
N TYR A 49 2.87 26.82 -9.59
CA TYR A 49 2.31 26.62 -10.95
C TYR A 49 3.26 25.86 -11.88
N ASP A 50 4.55 26.17 -11.88
CA ASP A 50 5.55 25.44 -12.66
C ASP A 50 5.65 23.95 -12.21
N THR A 51 5.34 23.66 -10.95
CA THR A 51 5.30 22.30 -10.40
C THR A 51 4.01 21.57 -10.77
N ILE A 52 2.85 22.24 -10.73
CA ILE A 52 1.56 21.68 -11.19
C ILE A 52 1.60 21.41 -12.69
N ARG A 53 2.21 22.31 -13.48
CA ARG A 53 2.38 22.17 -14.93
C ARG A 53 3.54 21.26 -15.34
N PHE A 54 4.21 20.61 -14.40
CA PHE A 54 5.24 19.62 -14.71
C PHE A 54 4.64 18.46 -15.54
N GLY A 55 5.34 18.07 -16.60
CA GLY A 55 4.86 17.02 -17.51
C GLY A 55 3.77 17.44 -18.51
N TYR A 56 3.22 18.66 -18.44
CA TYR A 56 2.11 19.10 -19.29
C TYR A 56 2.39 18.96 -20.80
N ASP A 57 3.57 19.35 -21.27
CA ASP A 57 3.98 19.24 -22.69
C ASP A 57 4.77 17.95 -22.99
N VAL A 58 4.69 16.92 -22.12
CA VAL A 58 5.52 15.71 -22.20
C VAL A 58 4.67 14.47 -22.49
N ASP A 59 4.44 14.18 -23.78
CA ASP A 59 3.62 13.05 -24.20
C ASP A 59 4.32 11.68 -24.13
N ASN A 60 5.66 11.65 -24.20
CA ASN A 60 6.47 10.43 -24.16
C ASN A 60 7.59 10.57 -23.11
N TYR A 61 7.67 9.67 -22.13
CA TYR A 61 8.67 9.76 -21.06
C TYR A 61 8.89 8.45 -20.30
N THR A 62 10.01 8.41 -19.57
CA THR A 62 10.26 7.55 -18.41
C THR A 62 10.37 8.44 -17.16
N TYR A 63 9.54 8.22 -16.15
CA TYR A 63 9.51 9.00 -14.90
C TYR A 63 9.60 8.08 -13.69
N GLY A 64 10.69 8.20 -12.94
CA GLY A 64 10.95 7.41 -11.73
C GLY A 64 10.90 8.28 -10.48
N PHE A 65 10.22 7.83 -9.44
CA PHE A 65 10.10 8.51 -8.15
C PHE A 65 9.92 7.52 -7.00
N SER A 66 9.98 7.98 -5.75
CA SER A 66 9.37 7.26 -4.62
C SER A 66 8.45 8.14 -3.81
N GLU A 67 7.46 7.52 -3.18
CA GLU A 67 6.59 8.12 -2.18
C GLU A 67 6.84 7.44 -0.83
N ASN A 68 6.74 8.21 0.25
CA ASN A 68 6.78 7.74 1.61
C ASN A 68 5.54 8.25 2.35
N VAL A 69 4.81 7.36 3.02
CA VAL A 69 3.62 7.67 3.82
C VAL A 69 3.84 7.14 5.24
N ASN A 70 3.98 8.05 6.22
CA ASN A 70 4.26 7.72 7.62
C ASN A 70 5.47 6.75 7.83
N GLY A 71 6.44 6.73 6.92
CA GLY A 71 7.59 5.82 6.94
C GLY A 71 7.50 4.61 6.00
N TYR A 72 6.32 4.28 5.46
CA TYR A 72 6.17 3.24 4.44
C TYR A 72 6.55 3.80 3.06
N GLU A 73 7.65 3.32 2.46
CA GLU A 73 8.13 3.77 1.14
C GLU A 73 7.68 2.82 0.02
N GLN A 74 7.19 3.40 -1.08
CA GLN A 74 6.98 2.73 -2.37
C GLN A 74 7.76 3.46 -3.46
N GLN A 75 8.40 2.71 -4.37
CA GLN A 75 9.09 3.26 -5.53
C GLN A 75 8.26 3.01 -6.79
N PHE A 76 8.13 4.04 -7.63
CA PHE A 76 7.38 4.01 -8.87
C PHE A 76 8.30 4.23 -10.06
N LEU A 77 8.08 3.46 -11.14
CA LEU A 77 8.61 3.76 -12.46
C LEU A 77 7.45 3.77 -13.46
N LEU A 78 7.20 4.92 -14.07
CA LEU A 78 6.19 5.12 -15.10
C LEU A 78 6.89 5.26 -16.45
N ILE A 79 6.43 4.52 -17.47
CA ILE A 79 6.85 4.72 -18.86
C ILE A 79 5.60 4.96 -19.69
N LYS A 80 5.58 6.04 -20.47
CA LYS A 80 4.52 6.37 -21.42
C LYS A 80 5.14 6.50 -22.82
N ASN A 81 4.62 5.75 -23.78
CA ASN A 81 5.13 5.70 -25.14
C ASN A 81 3.95 5.65 -26.13
N GLY A 82 3.54 6.81 -26.64
CA GLY A 82 2.29 6.99 -27.37
C GLY A 82 1.08 6.68 -26.49
N ASP A 83 0.27 5.72 -26.95
CA ASP A 83 -0.90 5.19 -26.24
C ASP A 83 -0.57 4.01 -25.31
N ASP A 84 0.69 3.57 -25.25
CA ASP A 84 1.16 2.48 -24.39
C ASP A 84 1.71 3.03 -23.05
N TYR A 85 1.42 2.32 -21.96
CA TYR A 85 1.74 2.70 -20.59
C TYR A 85 2.30 1.51 -19.80
N TYR A 86 3.36 1.72 -19.02
CA TYR A 86 3.90 0.75 -18.06
C TYR A 86 4.07 1.38 -16.68
N VAL A 87 3.68 0.63 -15.65
CA VAL A 87 3.79 1.02 -14.23
C VAL A 87 4.51 -0.10 -13.48
N LYS A 88 5.69 0.20 -12.94
CA LYS A 88 6.34 -0.58 -11.89
C LYS A 88 6.01 0.05 -10.54
N ILE A 89 5.64 -0.77 -9.55
CA ILE A 89 5.62 -0.43 -8.13
C ILE A 89 6.50 -1.44 -7.39
N ASP A 90 7.43 -0.94 -6.59
CA ASP A 90 8.49 -1.69 -5.93
C ASP A 90 8.55 -1.21 -4.47
N ASP A 91 8.12 -2.04 -3.52
CA ASP A 91 7.93 -1.65 -2.12
C ASP A 91 8.35 -2.75 -1.13
N GLN A 92 8.12 -2.53 0.16
CA GLN A 92 8.59 -3.40 1.24
C GLN A 92 7.97 -4.80 1.25
N ILE A 93 6.92 -5.05 0.45
CA ILE A 93 6.16 -6.30 0.43
C ILE A 93 6.31 -7.07 -0.88
N GLY A 94 6.44 -6.38 -2.02
CA GLY A 94 6.60 -7.05 -3.29
C GLY A 94 6.66 -6.12 -4.49
N LEU A 95 6.73 -6.75 -5.66
CA LEU A 95 6.81 -6.08 -6.94
C LEU A 95 5.52 -6.21 -7.73
N LYS A 96 5.06 -5.11 -8.32
CA LYS A 96 3.88 -5.05 -9.18
C LYS A 96 4.26 -4.40 -10.50
N GLU A 97 4.00 -5.07 -11.62
CA GLU A 97 4.27 -4.55 -12.97
C GLU A 97 2.98 -4.60 -13.79
N ILE A 98 2.50 -3.45 -14.26
CA ILE A 98 1.25 -3.33 -15.02
C ILE A 98 1.57 -2.72 -16.39
N TYR A 99 1.16 -3.41 -17.45
CA TYR A 99 1.41 -3.05 -18.84
C TYR A 99 0.07 -2.81 -19.53
N PHE A 100 -0.15 -1.62 -20.08
CA PHE A 100 -1.27 -1.31 -20.96
C PHE A 100 -0.68 -1.12 -22.36
N VAL A 101 -0.91 -2.08 -23.26
CA VAL A 101 -0.27 -2.13 -24.59
C VAL A 101 -1.34 -2.31 -25.67
N GLY A 102 -1.64 -1.23 -26.37
CA GLY A 102 -2.83 -1.07 -27.20
C GLY A 102 -4.10 -1.37 -26.41
N ASN A 103 -4.90 -2.31 -26.91
CA ASN A 103 -6.13 -2.75 -26.24
C ASN A 103 -5.92 -3.80 -25.14
N GLN A 104 -4.69 -4.32 -24.95
CA GLN A 104 -4.42 -5.37 -23.96
C GLN A 104 -3.90 -4.79 -22.64
N THR A 105 -4.27 -5.41 -21.52
CA THR A 105 -3.66 -5.12 -20.21
C THR A 105 -3.04 -6.38 -19.63
N PHE A 106 -1.85 -6.27 -19.05
CA PHE A 106 -1.15 -7.34 -18.36
C PHE A 106 -0.79 -6.90 -16.95
N LEU A 107 -0.88 -7.83 -16.00
CA LEU A 107 -0.52 -7.65 -14.59
C LEU A 107 0.46 -8.75 -14.21
N CYS A 108 1.67 -8.37 -13.80
CA CYS A 108 2.59 -9.23 -13.08
C CYS A 108 2.67 -8.81 -11.61
N VAL A 109 2.73 -9.79 -10.71
CA VAL A 109 2.99 -9.59 -9.28
C VAL A 109 4.07 -10.58 -8.86
N ASP A 110 5.04 -10.10 -8.08
CA ASP A 110 6.07 -10.90 -7.39
C ASP A 110 5.90 -10.67 -5.89
N TYR A 111 5.41 -11.67 -5.17
CA TYR A 111 5.00 -11.55 -3.76
C TYR A 111 5.14 -12.89 -3.03
N ALA A 112 5.73 -12.85 -1.82
CA ALA A 112 6.00 -14.03 -0.99
C ALA A 112 6.69 -15.19 -1.75
N GLY A 113 7.67 -14.86 -2.60
CA GLY A 113 8.43 -15.82 -3.41
C GLY A 113 7.68 -16.43 -4.60
N ARG A 114 6.47 -15.96 -4.91
CA ARG A 114 5.68 -16.35 -6.09
C ARG A 114 5.69 -15.19 -7.09
N LYS A 115 6.08 -15.43 -8.35
CA LYS A 115 5.84 -14.51 -9.47
C LYS A 115 4.80 -15.07 -10.43
N GLU A 116 3.75 -14.31 -10.66
CA GLU A 116 2.62 -14.63 -11.55
C GLU A 116 2.40 -13.48 -12.53
N CYS A 117 2.04 -13.75 -13.78
CA CYS A 117 1.79 -12.75 -14.82
C CYS A 117 0.53 -13.11 -15.62
N SER A 118 -0.49 -12.26 -15.69
CA SER A 118 -1.77 -12.56 -16.37
C SER A 118 -2.18 -11.46 -17.34
N GLU A 119 -2.81 -11.84 -18.46
CA GLU A 119 -3.58 -10.88 -19.27
C GLU A 119 -4.93 -10.61 -18.60
N THR A 120 -5.28 -9.33 -18.46
CA THR A 120 -6.43 -8.82 -17.71
C THR A 120 -7.29 -7.89 -18.57
N THR A 121 -7.34 -8.13 -19.88
CA THR A 121 -8.04 -7.27 -20.85
C THR A 121 -9.56 -7.17 -20.65
N ASN A 122 -10.21 -8.18 -20.06
CA ASN A 122 -11.68 -8.24 -19.90
C ASN A 122 -12.11 -8.22 -18.41
N ILE A 123 -11.79 -7.14 -17.70
CA ILE A 123 -12.11 -7.01 -16.27
C ILE A 123 -13.59 -6.69 -16.05
N ASN A 124 -14.32 -7.68 -15.53
CA ASN A 124 -15.63 -7.50 -14.91
C ASN A 124 -15.53 -7.19 -13.40
N ASP A 125 -14.36 -7.35 -12.76
CA ASP A 125 -14.18 -7.02 -11.33
C ASP A 125 -13.95 -5.51 -11.13
N SER A 126 -14.94 -4.84 -10.54
CA SER A 126 -14.91 -3.40 -10.27
C SER A 126 -13.73 -2.93 -9.38
N ARG A 127 -13.09 -3.82 -8.61
CA ARG A 127 -11.93 -3.49 -7.78
C ARG A 127 -10.68 -3.35 -8.63
N LEU A 128 -10.42 -4.30 -9.52
CA LEU A 128 -9.26 -4.26 -10.43
C LEU A 128 -9.39 -3.12 -11.44
N ALA A 129 -10.62 -2.85 -11.92
CA ALA A 129 -10.90 -1.69 -12.78
C ALA A 129 -10.60 -0.35 -12.06
N LYS A 130 -10.99 -0.21 -10.78
CA LYS A 130 -10.63 0.96 -9.95
C LYS A 130 -9.12 1.06 -9.73
N TYR A 131 -8.45 -0.05 -9.45
CA TYR A 131 -7.00 -0.10 -9.28
C TYR A 131 -6.27 0.38 -10.54
N TYR A 132 -6.65 -0.10 -11.73
CA TYR A 132 -6.07 0.36 -12.99
C TYR A 132 -6.42 1.83 -13.30
N THR A 133 -7.58 2.31 -12.88
CA THR A 133 -7.94 3.74 -12.98
C THR A 133 -6.98 4.59 -12.13
N TYR A 134 -6.72 4.17 -10.89
CA TYR A 134 -5.72 4.79 -10.00
C TYR A 134 -4.32 4.77 -10.61
N LEU A 135 -3.87 3.64 -11.16
CA LEU A 135 -2.56 3.56 -11.81
C LEU A 135 -2.45 4.48 -13.04
N LYS A 136 -3.52 4.60 -13.84
CA LYS A 136 -3.53 5.54 -14.98
C LYS A 136 -3.54 7.00 -14.55
N SER A 137 -4.15 7.36 -13.41
CA SER A 137 -4.07 8.73 -12.86
C SER A 137 -2.72 9.10 -12.24
N ARG A 138 -1.69 8.24 -12.35
CA ARG A 138 -0.30 8.55 -11.98
C ARG A 138 0.49 9.18 -13.13
N PHE A 139 -0.01 9.07 -14.37
CA PHE A 139 0.61 9.67 -15.55
C PHE A 139 0.22 11.14 -15.71
N PHE A 140 1.03 11.90 -16.44
CA PHE A 140 0.72 13.29 -16.77
C PHE A 140 -0.48 13.34 -17.71
N ASP A 141 -1.59 13.85 -17.19
CA ASP A 141 -2.81 14.14 -17.95
C ASP A 141 -3.03 15.65 -18.05
N LYS A 142 -3.20 16.14 -19.27
CA LYS A 142 -3.31 17.58 -19.57
C LYS A 142 -4.57 18.18 -18.96
N GLN A 143 -5.68 17.45 -18.93
CA GLN A 143 -6.95 17.93 -18.35
C GLN A 143 -6.89 18.00 -16.81
N MET A 144 -6.25 17.02 -16.16
CA MET A 144 -5.99 17.03 -14.72
C MET A 144 -5.08 18.20 -14.32
N ILE A 145 -4.00 18.44 -15.07
CA ILE A 145 -3.08 19.57 -14.82
C ILE A 145 -3.79 20.93 -14.99
N GLU A 146 -4.65 21.08 -16.00
CA GLU A 146 -5.48 22.28 -16.17
C GLU A 146 -6.48 22.45 -15.00
N LYS A 147 -7.14 21.36 -14.57
CA LYS A 147 -8.05 21.37 -13.41
C LYS A 147 -7.34 21.77 -12.12
N GLU A 148 -6.14 21.24 -11.85
CA GLU A 148 -5.35 21.57 -10.66
C GLU A 148 -4.85 23.02 -10.73
N SER A 149 -4.38 23.50 -11.90
CA SER A 149 -3.98 24.90 -12.08
C SER A 149 -5.14 25.87 -11.80
N ALA A 150 -6.33 25.60 -12.34
CA ALA A 150 -7.53 26.42 -12.12
C ALA A 150 -8.08 26.32 -10.68
N MET A 151 -7.87 25.19 -10.01
CA MET A 151 -8.12 25.05 -8.57
C MET A 151 -7.19 25.96 -7.77
N PHE A 152 -5.87 25.92 -8.02
CA PHE A 152 -4.91 26.78 -7.33
C PHE A 152 -5.15 28.28 -7.59
N ASP A 153 -5.56 28.69 -8.79
CA ASP A 153 -6.00 30.07 -9.07
C ASP A 153 -7.08 30.55 -8.08
N ASN A 154 -8.08 29.70 -7.83
CA ASN A 154 -9.18 29.99 -6.90
C ASN A 154 -8.68 29.98 -5.44
N LEU A 155 -7.91 28.97 -5.04
CA LEU A 155 -7.37 28.88 -3.67
C LEU A 155 -6.46 30.07 -3.32
N PHE A 156 -5.60 30.52 -4.25
CA PHE A 156 -4.80 31.73 -4.08
C PHE A 156 -5.65 33.01 -4.05
N THR A 157 -6.67 33.12 -4.90
CA THR A 157 -7.61 34.26 -4.92
C THR A 157 -8.40 34.37 -3.61
N LYS A 158 -8.77 33.24 -3.02
CA LYS A 158 -9.48 33.12 -1.74
C LYS A 158 -8.57 33.24 -0.51
N LYS A 159 -7.24 33.18 -0.70
CA LYS A 159 -6.21 33.09 0.37
C LYS A 159 -6.30 31.81 1.23
N TYR A 160 -6.77 30.71 0.65
CA TYR A 160 -6.66 29.39 1.27
C TYR A 160 -5.24 28.81 1.15
N VAL A 161 -4.45 29.25 0.17
CA VAL A 161 -3.00 28.98 0.10
C VAL A 161 -2.23 30.22 0.55
N VAL A 162 -1.29 30.04 1.48
CA VAL A 162 -0.42 31.10 2.01
C VAL A 162 1.04 30.69 1.88
N ILE A 163 1.80 31.40 1.04
CA ILE A 163 3.26 31.23 0.94
C ILE A 163 3.90 31.70 2.25
N LYS A 164 4.65 30.82 2.92
CA LYS A 164 5.41 31.12 4.15
C LYS A 164 6.81 31.65 3.81
N ASN A 165 7.52 30.95 2.93
CA ASN A 165 8.93 31.23 2.60
C ASN A 165 9.27 30.80 1.17
N VAL A 166 10.30 31.40 0.58
CA VAL A 166 10.95 30.92 -0.65
C VAL A 166 12.47 31.06 -0.52
N SER A 167 13.18 29.94 -0.53
CA SER A 167 14.62 29.85 -0.19
C SER A 167 15.39 28.93 -1.14
N ASP A 168 16.73 29.01 -1.11
CA ASP A 168 17.59 28.06 -1.82
C ASP A 168 17.88 26.86 -0.90
N SER A 169 17.68 25.65 -1.41
CA SER A 169 17.88 24.40 -0.64
C SER A 169 18.69 23.38 -1.45
N THR A 170 19.00 22.24 -0.83
CA THR A 170 19.68 21.12 -1.46
C THR A 170 19.14 19.80 -0.90
N ILE A 171 18.37 19.07 -1.70
CA ILE A 171 17.80 17.77 -1.35
C ILE A 171 18.58 16.68 -2.10
N ASP A 172 19.05 15.67 -1.37
CA ASP A 172 19.84 14.54 -1.89
C ASP A 172 21.02 14.96 -2.79
N GLY A 173 21.64 16.10 -2.47
CA GLY A 173 22.77 16.68 -3.21
C GLY A 173 22.40 17.60 -4.38
N VAL A 174 21.12 17.67 -4.76
CA VAL A 174 20.62 18.49 -5.87
C VAL A 174 20.10 19.84 -5.36
N LYS A 175 20.65 20.94 -5.90
CA LYS A 175 20.20 22.31 -5.57
C LYS A 175 18.83 22.61 -6.17
N CYS A 176 17.95 23.19 -5.37
CA CYS A 176 16.59 23.59 -5.77
C CYS A 176 16.18 24.91 -5.14
N ARG A 177 15.09 25.50 -5.66
CA ARG A 177 14.35 26.56 -4.98
C ARG A 177 13.23 25.89 -4.16
N LEU A 178 13.27 26.07 -2.84
CA LEU A 178 12.30 25.54 -1.89
C LEU A 178 11.20 26.59 -1.63
N VAL A 179 9.94 26.17 -1.68
CA VAL A 179 8.78 26.94 -1.26
C VAL A 179 8.12 26.22 -0.10
N GLU A 180 7.94 26.94 1.00
CA GLU A 180 7.12 26.51 2.13
C GLU A 180 5.77 27.23 2.03
N TYR A 181 4.66 26.51 2.13
CA TYR A 181 3.32 27.11 2.13
C TYR A 181 2.33 26.31 2.98
N ALA A 182 1.31 27.00 3.50
CA ALA A 182 0.18 26.36 4.17
C ALA A 182 -1.04 26.34 3.25
N MET A 183 -1.85 25.28 3.35
CA MET A 183 -3.22 25.23 2.85
C MET A 183 -4.17 25.20 4.05
N ASP A 184 -4.99 26.24 4.21
CA ASP A 184 -5.95 26.38 5.30
C ASP A 184 -7.40 26.44 4.77
N TYR A 185 -8.15 25.39 5.09
CA TYR A 185 -9.54 25.19 4.70
C TYR A 185 -10.54 25.53 5.82
N ASN A 186 -10.10 26.08 6.96
CA ASN A 186 -11.01 26.48 8.04
C ASN A 186 -11.97 27.61 7.62
N ASN A 187 -11.55 28.42 6.64
CA ASN A 187 -12.33 29.52 6.06
C ASN A 187 -13.07 29.13 4.77
N MET A 188 -13.12 27.85 4.42
CA MET A 188 -13.79 27.33 3.22
C MET A 188 -15.21 26.88 3.54
N SER A 189 -16.20 27.23 2.70
CA SER A 189 -17.56 26.72 2.88
C SER A 189 -17.64 25.22 2.54
N VAL A 190 -18.62 24.51 3.11
CA VAL A 190 -18.84 23.07 2.86
C VAL A 190 -19.05 22.78 1.37
N SER A 191 -19.73 23.68 0.65
CA SER A 191 -19.92 23.62 -0.80
C SER A 191 -18.63 23.81 -1.61
N GLU A 192 -17.73 24.70 -1.15
CA GLU A 192 -16.43 24.88 -1.81
C GLU A 192 -15.51 23.68 -1.53
N ALA A 193 -15.46 23.20 -0.29
CA ALA A 193 -14.72 22.00 0.10
C ALA A 193 -15.15 20.78 -0.75
N ALA A 194 -16.46 20.53 -0.85
CA ALA A 194 -17.01 19.47 -1.69
C ALA A 194 -16.66 19.64 -3.18
N SER A 195 -16.57 20.87 -3.70
CA SER A 195 -16.16 21.12 -5.10
C SER A 195 -14.69 20.80 -5.39
N TYR A 196 -13.86 20.73 -4.35
CA TYR A 196 -12.46 20.26 -4.42
C TYR A 196 -12.30 18.80 -3.95
N GLY A 197 -13.40 18.09 -3.68
CA GLY A 197 -13.37 16.71 -3.16
C GLY A 197 -12.97 16.60 -1.68
N ILE A 198 -12.86 17.71 -0.96
CA ILE A 198 -12.49 17.75 0.47
C ILE A 198 -13.72 17.43 1.31
N SER A 199 -13.67 16.34 2.08
CA SER A 199 -14.76 15.93 2.97
C SER A 199 -14.75 16.70 4.30
N LEU A 200 -15.88 16.68 5.02
CA LEU A 200 -16.02 17.36 6.32
C LEU A 200 -15.11 16.80 7.42
N ASP A 201 -14.66 15.55 7.25
CA ASP A 201 -13.79 14.81 8.15
C ASP A 201 -12.34 14.72 7.66
N MET A 202 -11.96 15.43 6.60
CA MET A 202 -10.56 15.61 6.23
C MET A 202 -9.85 16.62 7.14
N PRO A 203 -8.50 16.60 7.21
CA PRO A 203 -7.72 17.67 7.82
C PRO A 203 -8.03 19.02 7.16
N LYS A 204 -8.00 20.10 7.94
CA LYS A 204 -8.26 21.47 7.45
C LYS A 204 -7.02 22.34 7.33
N HIS A 205 -5.87 21.83 7.74
CA HIS A 205 -4.59 22.51 7.66
C HIS A 205 -3.55 21.50 7.17
N PHE A 206 -2.79 21.90 6.17
CA PHE A 206 -1.68 21.12 5.60
C PHE A 206 -0.51 22.07 5.41
N ASP A 207 0.64 21.69 5.96
CA ASP A 207 1.90 22.38 5.71
C ASP A 207 2.67 21.65 4.61
N TRP A 208 3.03 22.37 3.55
CA TRP A 208 3.62 21.83 2.33
C TRP A 208 5.00 22.40 2.07
N GLU A 209 5.86 21.55 1.53
CA GLU A 209 7.16 21.89 0.97
C GLU A 209 7.24 21.47 -0.50
N ILE A 210 7.71 22.35 -1.39
CA ILE A 210 8.03 22.02 -2.78
C ILE A 210 9.44 22.51 -3.09
N CYS A 211 10.32 21.59 -3.50
CA CYS A 211 11.70 21.85 -3.88
C CYS A 211 11.85 21.62 -5.39
N GLN A 212 11.91 22.70 -6.15
CA GLN A 212 11.90 22.69 -7.61
C GLN A 212 13.26 23.00 -8.23
N THR A 213 13.65 22.22 -9.23
CA THR A 213 14.76 22.53 -10.15
C THR A 213 14.21 23.04 -11.49
N PRO A 214 14.99 23.74 -12.33
CA PRO A 214 14.54 24.20 -13.66
C PRO A 214 14.11 23.12 -14.66
N LYS A 215 14.15 21.82 -14.30
CA LYS A 215 13.72 20.69 -15.13
C LYS A 215 12.67 19.79 -14.46
N LEU A 216 12.62 19.77 -13.14
CA LEU A 216 12.00 18.70 -12.34
C LEU A 216 11.68 19.21 -10.92
N PRO A 217 10.44 19.12 -10.42
CA PRO A 217 10.19 19.13 -8.99
C PRO A 217 10.80 17.86 -8.38
N ILE A 218 11.89 17.99 -7.64
CA ILE A 218 12.64 16.83 -7.10
C ILE A 218 12.08 16.33 -5.78
N TYR A 219 11.37 17.20 -5.04
CA TYR A 219 10.78 16.86 -3.75
C TYR A 219 9.48 17.65 -3.51
N LYS A 220 8.45 16.95 -3.03
CA LYS A 220 7.16 17.50 -2.57
C LYS A 220 6.83 16.80 -1.25
N SER A 221 6.70 17.52 -0.16
CA SER A 221 6.26 16.96 1.13
C SER A 221 5.03 17.70 1.65
N PHE A 222 4.23 17.02 2.48
CA PHE A 222 3.28 17.69 3.35
C PHE A 222 3.05 16.96 4.67
N VAL A 223 2.81 17.75 5.71
CA VAL A 223 2.47 17.31 7.06
C VAL A 223 1.07 17.79 7.42
N TYR A 224 0.28 16.92 8.08
CA TYR A 224 -1.03 17.28 8.62
C TYR A 224 -1.34 16.54 9.92
N THR A 225 -2.17 17.14 10.78
CA THR A 225 -2.67 16.48 11.99
C THR A 225 -4.11 16.01 11.77
N TYR A 226 -4.38 14.72 12.00
CA TYR A 226 -5.73 14.16 11.97
C TYR A 226 -6.05 13.41 13.27
N LYS A 227 -7.13 13.82 13.94
CA LYS A 227 -7.60 13.24 15.23
C LYS A 227 -6.50 13.18 16.31
N GLY A 228 -5.55 14.12 16.29
CA GLY A 228 -4.42 14.20 17.23
C GLY A 228 -3.19 13.37 16.86
N VAL A 229 -3.22 12.65 15.73
CA VAL A 229 -2.06 11.95 15.15
C VAL A 229 -1.51 12.79 13.99
N GLU A 230 -0.19 12.93 13.93
CA GLU A 230 0.52 13.57 12.82
C GLU A 230 0.76 12.57 11.68
N TYR A 231 0.65 13.05 10.45
CA TYR A 231 0.84 12.27 9.23
C TYR A 231 1.79 13.03 8.31
N GLU A 232 2.72 12.30 7.70
CA GLU A 232 3.69 12.82 6.72
C GLU A 232 3.53 12.08 5.39
N TYR A 233 3.48 12.84 4.30
CA TYR A 233 3.69 12.35 2.95
C TYR A 233 4.91 13.05 2.36
N THR A 234 5.84 12.28 1.78
CA THR A 234 6.95 12.80 0.96
C THR A 234 6.94 12.10 -0.39
N LEU A 235 7.10 12.86 -1.49
CA LEU A 235 7.45 12.36 -2.82
C LEU A 235 8.84 12.88 -3.21
N LYS A 236 9.68 11.98 -3.73
CA LYS A 236 11.02 12.29 -4.27
C LYS A 236 11.14 11.81 -5.72
N ALA A 237 11.31 12.73 -6.67
CA ALA A 237 11.56 12.38 -8.06
C ALA A 237 13.03 11.98 -8.28
N LYS A 238 13.24 10.80 -8.88
CA LYS A 238 14.56 10.19 -9.11
C LYS A 238 15.08 10.42 -10.53
N GLU A 239 14.23 10.24 -11.54
CA GLU A 239 14.56 10.54 -12.94
C GLU A 239 13.35 11.04 -13.75
N LEU A 240 13.61 11.90 -14.73
CA LEU A 240 12.78 12.07 -15.92
C LEU A 240 13.71 11.92 -17.14
N SER A 241 13.40 10.95 -18.00
CA SER A 241 14.14 10.64 -19.23
C SER A 241 13.18 10.33 -20.38
N GLU A 242 13.71 10.08 -21.58
CA GLU A 242 12.90 9.74 -22.76
C GLU A 242 12.14 8.41 -22.57
N ALA A 243 11.07 8.20 -23.34
CA ALA A 243 10.33 6.94 -23.32
C ALA A 243 11.21 5.76 -23.75
N ARG A 244 11.01 4.61 -23.10
CA ARG A 244 11.60 3.32 -23.51
C ARG A 244 10.52 2.48 -24.20
N GLU A 245 10.93 1.48 -24.98
CA GLU A 245 9.99 0.52 -25.57
C GLU A 245 9.34 -0.32 -24.47
N ILE A 246 8.01 -0.51 -24.54
CA ILE A 246 7.24 -1.27 -23.54
C ILE A 246 7.04 -2.69 -24.08
N ALA A 247 7.98 -3.58 -23.74
CA ALA A 247 7.85 -5.00 -24.02
C ALA A 247 6.71 -5.61 -23.19
N LYS A 248 5.94 -6.52 -23.80
CA LYS A 248 4.93 -7.32 -23.09
C LYS A 248 5.61 -8.39 -22.23
N PRO A 249 5.05 -8.77 -21.07
CA PRO A 249 5.58 -9.85 -20.25
C PRO A 249 5.43 -11.21 -20.96
N GLU A 250 6.44 -12.06 -20.81
CA GLU A 250 6.39 -13.47 -21.23
C GLU A 250 5.83 -14.37 -20.12
N ASN A 251 5.55 -15.63 -20.43
CA ASN A 251 5.16 -16.68 -19.47
C ASN A 251 3.88 -16.35 -18.69
N LEU A 252 2.77 -16.14 -19.40
CA LEU A 252 1.47 -15.84 -18.80
C LEU A 252 0.83 -17.06 -18.10
N SER A 253 0.19 -16.78 -16.97
CA SER A 253 -0.59 -17.65 -16.10
C SER A 253 -1.94 -17.00 -15.75
N GLU A 254 -2.78 -17.68 -14.97
CA GLU A 254 -4.07 -17.14 -14.48
C GLU A 254 -3.98 -16.59 -13.03
N GLY A 255 -2.82 -16.69 -12.37
CA GLY A 255 -2.67 -16.46 -10.93
C GLY A 255 -2.57 -15.00 -10.47
N ALA A 256 -2.17 -14.07 -11.36
CA ALA A 256 -1.64 -12.77 -10.93
C ALA A 256 -2.67 -11.87 -10.23
N TYR A 257 -3.97 -12.00 -10.56
CA TYR A 257 -5.00 -11.23 -9.83
C TYR A 257 -5.25 -11.77 -8.42
N SER A 258 -5.21 -13.08 -8.20
CA SER A 258 -5.30 -13.62 -6.83
C SER A 258 -4.08 -13.19 -6.03
N LEU A 259 -2.89 -13.23 -6.62
CA LEU A 259 -1.65 -12.81 -5.99
C LEU A 259 -1.66 -11.31 -5.63
N LEU A 260 -2.23 -10.45 -6.48
CA LEU A 260 -2.45 -9.03 -6.18
C LEU A 260 -3.39 -8.83 -4.97
N ILE A 261 -4.42 -9.65 -4.81
CA ILE A 261 -5.34 -9.53 -3.66
C ILE A 261 -4.65 -9.97 -2.36
N ASP A 262 -3.88 -11.07 -2.38
CA ASP A 262 -3.06 -11.51 -1.24
C ASP A 262 -2.07 -10.39 -0.84
N GLU A 263 -1.39 -9.79 -1.83
CA GLU A 263 -0.38 -8.73 -1.66
C GLU A 263 -0.99 -7.42 -1.13
N MET A 264 -2.08 -6.94 -1.73
CA MET A 264 -2.76 -5.71 -1.27
C MET A 264 -3.29 -5.84 0.16
N GLN A 265 -3.65 -7.04 0.61
CA GLN A 265 -4.05 -7.28 2.00
C GLN A 265 -2.84 -7.17 2.94
N ALA A 266 -1.68 -7.71 2.57
CA ALA A 266 -0.44 -7.53 3.32
C ALA A 266 0.00 -6.06 3.35
N GLN A 267 -0.11 -5.32 2.23
CA GLN A 267 0.12 -3.88 2.17
C GLN A 267 -0.80 -3.13 3.13
N GLY A 268 -2.09 -3.50 3.19
CA GLY A 268 -3.05 -2.97 4.14
C GLY A 268 -2.66 -3.22 5.60
N SER A 269 -2.22 -4.43 5.95
CA SER A 269 -1.73 -4.74 7.31
C SER A 269 -0.49 -3.93 7.68
N LEU A 270 0.55 -3.94 6.83
CA LEU A 270 1.84 -3.31 7.14
C LEU A 270 1.75 -1.79 7.23
N SER A 271 1.05 -1.13 6.28
CA SER A 271 0.89 0.33 6.28
C SER A 271 0.16 0.85 7.53
N ASN A 272 -0.74 0.06 8.13
CA ASN A 272 -1.35 0.40 9.41
C ASN A 272 -0.34 0.38 10.57
N CYS A 273 0.66 -0.52 10.57
CA CYS A 273 1.72 -0.55 11.57
C CYS A 273 2.57 0.73 11.59
N PHE A 274 2.83 1.33 10.41
CA PHE A 274 3.59 2.57 10.30
C PHE A 274 2.91 3.78 10.96
N SER A 275 1.61 3.71 11.22
CA SER A 275 0.85 4.77 11.93
C SER A 275 0.75 4.55 13.45
N MET A 276 1.60 3.70 14.04
CA MET A 276 1.65 3.39 15.48
C MET A 276 2.91 3.99 16.15
N ASN A 277 2.93 4.05 17.49
CA ASN A 277 4.16 4.38 18.21
C ASN A 277 5.23 3.29 18.02
N THR A 278 6.51 3.60 18.28
CA THR A 278 7.64 2.71 17.95
C THR A 278 7.46 1.27 18.44
N THR A 279 7.11 1.07 19.71
CA THR A 279 7.00 -0.28 20.30
C THR A 279 5.80 -1.06 19.76
N GLU A 280 4.68 -0.39 19.52
CA GLU A 280 3.51 -1.00 18.87
C GLU A 280 3.78 -1.33 17.39
N LYS A 281 4.45 -0.42 16.66
CA LYS A 281 4.89 -0.62 15.28
C LYS A 281 5.79 -1.83 15.15
N GLU A 282 6.84 -1.95 15.97
CA GLU A 282 7.76 -3.09 15.94
C GLU A 282 7.03 -4.44 16.14
N LYS A 283 6.09 -4.49 17.11
CA LYS A 283 5.25 -5.67 17.34
C LYS A 283 4.28 -5.95 16.18
N CYS A 284 3.66 -4.91 15.63
CA CYS A 284 2.72 -5.02 14.50
C CYS A 284 3.41 -5.53 13.23
N ILE A 285 4.59 -4.98 12.91
CA ILE A 285 5.43 -5.44 11.80
C ILE A 285 5.85 -6.90 12.03
N SER A 286 6.29 -7.25 13.25
CA SER A 286 6.66 -8.63 13.59
C SER A 286 5.49 -9.61 13.43
N LYS A 287 4.27 -9.22 13.82
CA LYS A 287 3.06 -10.01 13.54
C LYS A 287 2.77 -10.12 12.03
N THR A 288 2.91 -9.03 11.27
CA THR A 288 2.64 -9.03 9.82
C THR A 288 3.65 -9.90 9.07
N ALA A 289 4.93 -9.84 9.42
CA ALA A 289 5.98 -10.73 8.91
C ALA A 289 5.63 -12.21 9.13
N PHE A 290 5.05 -12.52 10.29
CA PHE A 290 4.64 -13.87 10.68
C PHE A 290 3.35 -14.35 9.99
N GLU A 291 2.34 -13.47 9.88
CA GLU A 291 1.04 -13.74 9.27
C GLU A 291 1.15 -14.06 7.76
N TYR A 292 2.09 -13.41 7.06
CA TYR A 292 2.32 -13.60 5.63
C TYR A 292 3.57 -14.43 5.28
N ALA A 293 4.31 -14.93 6.29
CA ALA A 293 5.55 -15.70 6.13
C ALA A 293 6.70 -14.96 5.39
N MET A 294 6.94 -13.70 5.74
CA MET A 294 7.80 -12.73 5.04
C MET A 294 9.01 -12.26 5.87
N PRO A 295 10.20 -12.88 5.73
CA PRO A 295 11.37 -12.57 6.56
C PRO A 295 11.93 -11.16 6.40
N GLU A 296 11.83 -10.58 5.21
CA GLU A 296 12.23 -9.20 4.90
C GLU A 296 11.54 -8.18 5.80
N LEU A 297 10.28 -8.42 6.19
CA LEU A 297 9.54 -7.53 7.09
C LEU A 297 10.10 -7.53 8.52
N CYS A 298 10.73 -8.62 8.98
CA CYS A 298 11.40 -8.64 10.28
C CYS A 298 12.54 -7.62 10.38
N LYS A 299 13.15 -7.21 9.26
CA LYS A 299 14.21 -6.16 9.23
C LYS A 299 13.68 -4.78 9.57
N LEU A 300 12.37 -4.57 9.38
CA LEU A 300 11.65 -3.33 9.71
C LEU A 300 11.14 -3.31 11.15
N ALA A 301 11.13 -4.46 11.84
CA ALA A 301 10.65 -4.61 13.22
C ALA A 301 11.63 -4.09 14.30
N GLY A 302 12.64 -3.30 13.92
CA GLY A 302 13.53 -2.58 14.85
C GLY A 302 14.18 -3.48 15.90
N ASN A 303 13.93 -3.19 17.19
CA ASN A 303 14.45 -3.99 18.31
C ASN A 303 13.85 -5.40 18.39
N GLN A 304 12.70 -5.66 17.75
CA GLN A 304 12.10 -6.99 17.63
C GLN A 304 12.66 -7.82 16.46
N SER A 305 13.59 -7.27 15.65
CA SER A 305 14.06 -7.91 14.41
C SER A 305 14.63 -9.33 14.60
N ASP A 306 15.52 -9.53 15.57
CA ASP A 306 16.10 -10.86 15.86
C ASP A 306 15.03 -11.86 16.32
N ALA A 307 14.16 -11.45 17.25
CA ALA A 307 13.08 -12.31 17.78
C ALA A 307 12.02 -12.64 16.72
N CYS A 308 11.72 -11.70 15.81
CA CYS A 308 10.85 -11.92 14.66
C CYS A 308 11.42 -13.02 13.74
N ILE A 309 12.71 -12.95 13.40
CA ILE A 309 13.38 -13.96 12.58
C ILE A 309 13.33 -15.34 13.24
N VAL A 310 13.66 -15.43 14.54
CA VAL A 310 13.63 -16.70 15.29
C VAL A 310 12.25 -17.35 15.25
N ARG A 311 11.17 -16.60 15.49
CA ARG A 311 9.80 -17.13 15.43
C ARG A 311 9.38 -17.54 14.01
N LEU A 312 9.92 -16.92 12.97
CA LEU A 312 9.54 -17.17 11.57
C LEU A 312 10.23 -18.41 10.97
N VAL A 313 11.44 -18.71 11.43
CA VAL A 313 12.29 -19.78 10.89
C VAL A 313 11.64 -21.17 10.87
N PRO A 314 10.85 -21.61 11.86
CA PRO A 314 10.12 -22.88 11.80
C PRO A 314 9.17 -23.04 10.60
N PHE A 315 8.71 -21.92 10.03
CA PHE A 315 7.68 -21.90 8.98
C PHE A 315 8.30 -21.74 7.59
N VAL A 316 9.26 -20.82 7.45
CA VAL A 316 9.96 -20.56 6.17
C VAL A 316 11.08 -21.59 5.91
N LYS A 317 11.73 -22.09 6.98
CA LYS A 317 12.79 -23.12 6.94
C LYS A 317 14.03 -22.77 6.11
N ASP A 318 14.28 -21.47 5.89
CA ASP A 318 15.54 -20.97 5.35
C ASP A 318 16.58 -20.74 6.47
N GLU A 319 17.75 -21.37 6.33
CA GLU A 319 18.88 -21.19 7.25
C GLU A 319 19.56 -19.83 7.09
N GLY A 320 19.46 -19.21 5.91
CA GLY A 320 20.00 -17.88 5.65
C GLY A 320 19.54 -16.83 6.66
N LEU A 321 18.29 -16.95 7.12
CA LEU A 321 17.71 -16.10 8.15
C LEU A 321 18.48 -16.16 9.48
N CYS A 322 18.91 -17.36 9.91
CA CYS A 322 19.74 -17.52 11.11
C CYS A 322 21.15 -16.93 10.93
N ALA A 323 21.63 -16.70 9.70
CA ALA A 323 22.85 -15.93 9.47
C ALA A 323 22.64 -14.41 9.72
N GLU A 324 21.44 -13.88 9.50
CA GLU A 324 21.12 -12.45 9.67
C GLU A 324 20.91 -12.01 11.14
N VAL A 325 20.48 -12.92 12.01
CA VAL A 325 20.27 -12.65 13.46
C VAL A 325 21.54 -12.09 14.12
N LYS A 326 21.44 -10.96 14.82
CA LYS A 326 22.59 -10.18 15.32
C LYS A 326 23.04 -10.62 16.72
N SER A 327 22.09 -10.83 17.63
CA SER A 327 22.36 -11.33 18.98
C SER A 327 22.79 -12.79 18.95
N THR A 328 23.91 -13.13 19.58
CA THR A 328 24.40 -14.52 19.68
C THR A 328 23.35 -15.44 20.33
N ASP A 329 22.65 -14.96 21.36
CA ASP A 329 21.71 -15.78 22.12
C ASP A 329 20.51 -16.17 21.26
N PHE A 330 19.91 -15.20 20.55
CA PHE A 330 18.84 -15.45 19.57
C PHE A 330 19.34 -16.23 18.36
N LYS A 331 20.62 -16.12 17.98
CA LYS A 331 21.19 -16.87 16.85
C LYS A 331 21.26 -18.36 17.17
N ASP A 332 21.60 -18.72 18.40
CA ASP A 332 21.54 -20.09 18.88
C ASP A 332 20.09 -20.60 18.98
N ASP A 333 19.15 -19.77 19.44
CA ASP A 333 17.72 -20.11 19.45
C ASP A 333 17.17 -20.33 18.02
N CYS A 334 17.63 -19.53 17.05
CA CYS A 334 17.29 -19.71 15.64
C CYS A 334 17.69 -21.10 15.10
N TYR A 335 18.87 -21.60 15.48
CA TYR A 335 19.31 -22.94 15.10
C TYR A 335 18.59 -24.05 15.88
N ILE A 336 18.17 -23.82 17.13
CA ILE A 336 17.29 -24.74 17.89
C ILE A 336 15.93 -24.87 17.17
N GLU A 337 15.31 -23.74 16.83
CA GLU A 337 14.03 -23.69 16.13
C GLU A 337 14.11 -24.33 14.73
N MET A 338 15.19 -24.07 13.99
CA MET A 338 15.46 -24.76 12.72
C MET A 338 15.60 -26.27 12.89
N ALA A 339 16.39 -26.73 13.88
CA ALA A 339 16.56 -28.15 14.18
C ALA A 339 15.23 -28.82 14.56
N GLY A 340 14.40 -28.12 15.35
CA GLY A 340 13.05 -28.52 15.73
C GLY A 340 12.09 -28.63 14.54
N ALA A 341 12.13 -27.68 13.60
CA ALA A 341 11.21 -27.62 12.46
C ALA A 341 11.61 -28.53 11.28
N THR A 342 12.88 -28.88 11.16
CA THR A 342 13.43 -29.76 10.11
C THR A 342 13.70 -31.19 10.58
N LYS A 343 13.77 -31.43 11.90
CA LYS A 343 14.20 -32.69 12.53
C LYS A 343 15.61 -33.11 12.12
N ASN A 344 16.49 -32.11 11.94
CA ASN A 344 17.88 -32.31 11.59
C ASN A 344 18.81 -31.79 12.71
N SER A 345 19.56 -32.69 13.34
CA SER A 345 20.51 -32.35 14.40
C SER A 345 21.78 -31.65 13.93
N SER A 346 22.08 -31.60 12.62
CA SER A 346 23.29 -30.91 12.13
C SER A 346 23.25 -29.39 12.34
N TYR A 347 22.06 -28.80 12.52
CA TYR A 347 21.92 -27.40 12.91
C TYR A 347 22.45 -27.13 14.33
N CYS A 348 22.47 -28.15 15.20
CA CYS A 348 23.01 -28.05 16.56
C CYS A 348 24.54 -27.93 16.61
N GLU A 349 25.24 -28.26 15.51
CA GLU A 349 26.68 -27.99 15.35
C GLU A 349 26.98 -26.49 15.18
N LYS A 350 25.95 -25.66 14.95
CA LYS A 350 26.05 -24.20 14.77
C LYS A 350 25.68 -23.40 16.03
N VAL A 351 25.11 -24.07 17.04
CA VAL A 351 24.81 -23.51 18.36
C VAL A 351 26.12 -23.32 19.14
N ARG A 352 26.34 -22.11 19.69
CA ARG A 352 27.60 -21.73 20.35
C ARG A 352 27.56 -21.89 21.87
N ALA A 353 26.42 -21.63 22.50
CA ALA A 353 26.23 -21.85 23.92
C ALA A 353 26.09 -23.36 24.18
N GLU A 354 27.12 -23.96 24.80
CA GLU A 354 27.15 -25.40 25.14
C GLU A 354 25.89 -25.84 25.91
N ALA A 355 25.37 -25.00 26.80
CA ALA A 355 24.13 -25.23 27.54
C ALA A 355 22.85 -25.31 26.67
N LYS A 356 22.87 -24.77 25.44
CA LYS A 356 21.77 -24.83 24.46
C LYS A 356 21.90 -26.03 23.50
N VAL A 357 23.06 -26.71 23.45
CA VAL A 357 23.28 -27.84 22.51
C VAL A 357 22.37 -29.03 22.85
N GLU A 358 22.19 -29.35 24.13
CA GLU A 358 21.28 -30.44 24.54
C GLU A 358 19.81 -30.13 24.19
N GLN A 359 19.37 -28.88 24.41
CA GLN A 359 18.05 -28.40 24.00
C GLN A 359 17.84 -28.51 22.48
N CYS A 360 18.84 -28.12 21.68
CA CYS A 360 18.79 -28.28 20.22
C CYS A 360 18.67 -29.75 19.80
N LEU A 361 19.51 -30.62 20.37
CA LEU A 361 19.49 -32.05 20.06
C LEU A 361 18.15 -32.68 20.43
N GLU A 362 17.50 -32.24 21.52
CA GLU A 362 16.16 -32.70 21.89
C GLU A 362 15.08 -32.18 20.93
N ALA A 363 15.10 -30.89 20.55
CA ALA A 363 14.18 -30.33 19.56
C ALA A 363 14.23 -31.11 18.22
N ALA A 364 15.44 -31.46 17.77
CA ALA A 364 15.67 -32.31 16.59
C ALA A 364 15.16 -33.76 16.78
N LYS A 365 15.29 -34.32 17.99
CA LYS A 365 14.89 -35.70 18.33
C LYS A 365 13.38 -35.92 18.38
N ILE A 366 12.56 -34.89 18.61
CA ILE A 366 11.09 -35.01 18.69
C ILE A 366 10.55 -35.45 17.32
N LYS A 367 10.47 -36.77 17.11
CA LYS A 367 9.68 -37.39 16.05
C LYS A 367 8.22 -36.99 16.22
N ASN A 368 7.48 -37.03 15.11
CA ASN A 368 6.02 -37.02 15.16
C ASN A 368 5.52 -38.37 15.69
N GLU A 369 5.62 -38.59 17.00
CA GLU A 369 4.84 -39.61 17.73
C GLU A 369 3.38 -39.16 17.92
N THR A 370 2.91 -38.29 17.02
CA THR A 370 1.51 -37.94 16.74
C THR A 370 0.76 -39.10 16.08
N THR A 371 0.89 -40.28 16.70
CA THR A 371 -0.24 -41.12 17.10
C THR A 371 -1.40 -41.16 16.11
N GLU A 372 -1.47 -42.25 15.34
CA GLU A 372 -2.68 -42.72 14.64
C GLU A 372 -3.76 -43.20 15.63
N THR A 373 -4.07 -42.39 16.66
CA THR A 373 -5.07 -42.70 17.70
C THR A 373 -6.47 -42.59 17.09
N THR A 374 -6.83 -43.64 16.35
CA THR A 374 -8.11 -43.83 15.70
C THR A 374 -9.15 -44.26 16.74
N THR A 375 -9.47 -43.35 17.65
CA THR A 375 -10.56 -43.51 18.63
C THR A 375 -11.75 -42.67 18.19
N GLY A 376 -12.77 -43.32 17.64
CA GLY A 376 -13.91 -42.65 17.04
C GLY A 376 -14.72 -41.81 18.03
N PHE A 377 -14.79 -40.50 17.79
CA PHE A 377 -15.80 -39.64 18.41
C PHE A 377 -17.17 -39.95 17.80
N ASN A 378 -17.95 -40.79 18.48
CA ASN A 378 -19.35 -41.00 18.16
C ASN A 378 -20.15 -39.73 18.48
N ASN A 379 -20.37 -38.88 17.48
CA ASN A 379 -21.29 -37.74 17.56
C ASN A 379 -22.74 -38.21 17.64
N SER A 380 -23.16 -38.63 18.83
CA SER A 380 -24.57 -38.83 19.18
C SER A 380 -25.23 -37.47 19.44
N SER A 381 -25.49 -36.71 18.38
CA SER A 381 -26.24 -35.46 18.45
C SER A 381 -27.68 -35.71 18.94
N ALA A 382 -27.93 -35.39 20.21
CA ALA A 382 -29.28 -35.40 20.76
C ALA A 382 -30.09 -34.23 20.15
N ASN A 383 -31.28 -34.53 19.62
CA ASN A 383 -32.20 -33.52 19.11
C ASN A 383 -32.77 -32.68 20.26
N THR A 384 -32.43 -31.39 20.32
CA THR A 384 -33.17 -30.39 21.10
C THR A 384 -34.05 -29.57 20.16
N THR A 385 -35.18 -30.13 19.77
CA THR A 385 -36.22 -29.42 19.01
C THR A 385 -36.95 -28.43 19.92
N ASN A 386 -36.64 -27.14 19.81
CA ASN A 386 -37.48 -26.08 20.35
C ASN A 386 -38.65 -25.80 19.39
N THR A 387 -39.87 -26.10 19.84
CA THR A 387 -41.09 -25.98 19.04
C THR A 387 -41.80 -24.66 19.30
N THR A 388 -41.98 -23.84 18.26
CA THR A 388 -42.92 -22.70 18.27
C THR A 388 -43.68 -22.59 16.95
N ASN A 389 -44.90 -23.13 16.94
CA ASN A 389 -45.99 -22.70 16.06
C ASN A 389 -46.48 -21.29 16.54
N GLU A 390 -47.25 -20.44 15.84
CA GLU A 390 -48.04 -20.49 14.59
C GLU A 390 -48.47 -19.03 14.21
N THR A 391 -49.18 -18.64 13.14
CA THR A 391 -49.83 -19.28 11.96
C THR A 391 -49.83 -18.27 10.77
N ALA A 392 -49.89 -18.76 9.51
CA ALA A 392 -50.48 -18.09 8.33
C ALA A 392 -49.80 -16.80 7.74
N ALA A 393 -49.90 -16.49 6.44
CA ALA A 393 -50.37 -17.25 5.26
C ALA A 393 -50.00 -16.54 3.92
N THR A 394 -49.91 -17.33 2.82
CA THR A 394 -50.07 -16.93 1.38
C THR A 394 -49.09 -15.88 0.77
N ASN A 395 -48.72 -15.91 -0.52
CA ASN A 395 -49.18 -16.74 -1.65
C ASN A 395 -48.11 -16.98 -2.74
N GLU A 396 -48.24 -18.14 -3.42
CA GLU A 396 -47.91 -18.57 -4.79
C GLU A 396 -46.89 -17.87 -5.75
N THR A 397 -46.36 -18.70 -6.67
CA THR A 397 -45.53 -18.43 -7.87
C THR A 397 -44.08 -17.96 -7.64
N GLY A 398 -43.04 -18.54 -8.26
CA GLY A 398 -42.94 -19.77 -9.07
C GLY A 398 -42.40 -19.57 -10.48
N ILE A 399 -41.08 -19.72 -10.65
CA ILE A 399 -40.37 -20.01 -11.92
C ILE A 399 -39.17 -20.91 -11.58
N THR A 400 -39.00 -22.02 -12.30
CA THR A 400 -37.81 -22.87 -12.27
C THR A 400 -36.97 -22.62 -13.51
N ASN A 401 -35.68 -22.35 -13.35
CA ASN A 401 -34.71 -22.41 -14.45
C ASN A 401 -33.50 -23.21 -14.00
N GLU A 402 -33.27 -24.36 -14.63
CA GLU A 402 -32.05 -25.15 -14.46
C GLU A 402 -30.96 -24.58 -15.37
N SER A 403 -29.77 -24.31 -14.82
CA SER A 403 -28.59 -23.94 -15.61
C SER A 403 -27.39 -24.75 -15.16
N ASN A 404 -27.04 -25.79 -15.92
CA ASN A 404 -25.86 -26.61 -15.67
C ASN A 404 -24.58 -25.78 -15.82
N THR A 405 -23.81 -25.62 -14.74
CA THR A 405 -22.44 -25.10 -14.78
C THR A 405 -21.46 -26.20 -14.37
N SER A 406 -20.64 -26.63 -15.33
CA SER A 406 -19.54 -27.55 -15.07
C SER A 406 -18.42 -26.81 -14.32
N GLY A 407 -18.30 -27.08 -13.02
CA GLY A 407 -17.21 -26.55 -12.20
C GLY A 407 -15.92 -27.33 -12.44
N ASN A 408 -14.95 -26.70 -13.11
CA ASN A 408 -13.63 -27.31 -13.34
C ASN A 408 -12.71 -27.00 -12.14
N ALA A 409 -12.29 -28.02 -11.41
CA ALA A 409 -11.60 -27.85 -10.13
C ALA A 409 -10.08 -27.64 -10.29
N SER A 410 -9.65 -26.38 -10.32
CA SER A 410 -8.23 -25.97 -10.19
C SER A 410 -8.09 -25.07 -8.96
N GLY A 411 -7.47 -25.59 -7.89
CA GLY A 411 -7.36 -24.87 -6.61
C GLY A 411 -6.86 -25.76 -5.47
N SER A 412 -5.55 -25.97 -5.41
CA SER A 412 -4.91 -26.90 -4.44
C SER A 412 -3.74 -26.32 -3.65
N GLU A 413 -3.21 -25.15 -4.04
CA GLU A 413 -1.91 -24.68 -3.51
C GLU A 413 -1.99 -23.34 -2.78
N SER A 414 -2.74 -22.34 -3.27
CA SER A 414 -2.97 -21.07 -2.54
C SER A 414 -3.64 -21.29 -1.18
N ASN A 415 -4.52 -22.29 -1.07
CA ASN A 415 -5.14 -22.68 0.20
C ASN A 415 -4.12 -23.15 1.26
N LYS A 416 -2.96 -23.70 0.88
CA LYS A 416 -1.99 -24.24 1.85
C LYS A 416 -1.37 -23.13 2.69
N SER A 417 -0.96 -22.01 2.08
CA SER A 417 -0.39 -20.87 2.82
C SER A 417 -1.41 -20.25 3.78
N ASN A 418 -2.66 -20.08 3.33
CA ASN A 418 -3.74 -19.56 4.17
C ASN A 418 -4.15 -20.54 5.30
N GLU A 419 -4.13 -21.85 5.06
CA GLU A 419 -4.38 -22.86 6.09
C GLU A 419 -3.25 -22.92 7.12
N ILE A 420 -1.99 -22.73 6.69
CA ILE A 420 -0.83 -22.59 7.57
C ILE A 420 -0.96 -21.32 8.42
N ALA A 421 -1.17 -20.15 7.82
CA ALA A 421 -1.36 -18.88 8.54
C ALA A 421 -2.53 -18.94 9.55
N LYS A 422 -3.63 -19.61 9.19
CA LYS A 422 -4.76 -19.83 10.11
C LYS A 422 -4.39 -20.73 11.30
N LYS A 423 -3.73 -21.86 11.06
CA LYS A 423 -3.27 -22.76 12.13
C LYS A 423 -2.25 -22.09 13.06
N ILE A 424 -1.43 -21.20 12.50
CA ILE A 424 -0.47 -20.37 13.23
C ILE A 424 -1.18 -19.34 14.13
N LEU A 425 -2.17 -18.60 13.61
CA LEU A 425 -3.00 -17.70 14.42
C LEU A 425 -3.71 -18.45 15.55
N GLU A 426 -4.28 -19.62 15.25
CA GLU A 426 -4.88 -20.51 16.24
C GLU A 426 -3.86 -21.05 17.28
N GLN A 427 -2.55 -20.97 17.05
CA GLN A 427 -1.53 -21.27 18.07
C GLN A 427 -1.17 -20.04 18.90
N LEU A 428 -0.95 -18.87 18.29
CA LEU A 428 -0.68 -17.63 19.01
C LEU A 428 -1.80 -17.25 20.00
N GLU A 429 -3.06 -17.41 19.59
CA GLU A 429 -4.21 -17.17 20.48
C GLU A 429 -4.23 -18.12 21.69
N LYS A 430 -3.61 -19.29 21.61
CA LYS A 430 -3.45 -20.20 22.77
C LYS A 430 -2.30 -19.73 23.67
N GLU A 431 -1.17 -19.29 23.09
CA GLU A 431 -0.03 -18.75 23.84
C GLU A 431 -0.42 -17.51 24.66
N GLU A 432 -1.05 -16.50 24.03
CA GLU A 432 -1.47 -15.25 24.72
C GLU A 432 -2.52 -15.49 25.83
N ASN A 433 -3.33 -16.54 25.74
CA ASN A 433 -4.29 -16.92 26.80
C ASN A 433 -3.66 -17.78 27.92
N THR A 434 -2.35 -17.99 27.93
CA THR A 434 -1.63 -18.79 28.94
C THR A 434 -0.49 -18.05 29.66
N SER A 435 -0.33 -16.74 29.41
CA SER A 435 0.64 -15.84 30.07
C SER A 435 -0.02 -14.73 30.90
#